data_AF-A0A832JL08-F1
#
_entry.id   AF-A0A832JL08-F1
#
_cell.length_a   1.000
_cell.length_b   1.000
_cell.length_c   1.000
_cell.angle_alpha   90.00
_cell.angle_beta   90.00
_cell.angle_gamma   90.00
#
_symmetry.space_group_name_H-M   'P 1'
#
loop_
_entity.id
_entity.type
_entity.pdbx_description
1 polymer ?
#
loop_
_entity_poly.entity_id
_entity_poly.type
_entity_poly.pdbx_seq_one_letter_code
_entity_poly.pdbx_strand_id
1 'polypeptide(L)'
;MTLYLYYKLKGLLTDRSILFWGLVFTLFWVLMWIYAFTRIEGPLPPPEVFEEILRVNTALALSYLGALAMGSVAIGLAATAFASSSAVAFATRFTKLTPTKYLVEDFMAGVVAVVAYALACVAMVVAATYARFGVIVLPESPALVVAYLALCGILLYWLSRAVALAMLALGKPRLPLLQMLPLFLALLNYATLWLDLGDKVYALPLAPLLSLIVSAASGVEPATGGWLAEGWLWRSLARGVAPEPPNALSAPLALASTAAWTLALAAVSLTLARKVKGVALEEFAPS
;
A
#
# COMPACT_ATOMS: atom_id res chain seq x y z
N MET A 1 4.96 25.30 8.52
CA MET A 1 4.81 24.02 9.27
C MET A 1 4.66 24.34 10.75
N THR A 2 3.75 23.68 11.46
CA THR A 2 3.69 23.76 12.92
C THR A 2 4.71 22.82 13.55
N LEU A 3 5.06 23.11 14.81
CA LEU A 3 5.90 22.23 15.62
C LEU A 3 5.31 20.81 15.75
N TYR A 4 3.97 20.71 15.81
CA TYR A 4 3.25 19.43 15.86
C TYR A 4 3.52 18.57 14.62
N LEU A 5 3.35 19.14 13.43
CA LEU A 5 3.59 18.42 12.17
C LEU A 5 5.03 17.89 12.09
N TYR A 6 6.01 18.69 12.50
CA TYR A 6 7.41 18.29 12.53
C TYR A 6 7.65 17.10 13.48
N TYR A 7 7.19 17.19 14.73
CA TYR A 7 7.38 16.11 15.71
C TYR A 7 6.61 14.85 15.36
N LYS A 8 5.40 14.98 14.82
CA LYS A 8 4.61 13.84 14.36
C LYS A 8 5.32 13.14 13.21
N LEU A 9 5.78 13.88 12.20
CA LEU A 9 6.51 13.31 11.07
C LEU A 9 7.81 12.64 11.51
N LYS A 10 8.58 13.30 12.40
CA LYS A 10 9.78 12.71 12.99
C LYS A 10 9.44 11.42 13.73
N GLY A 11 8.38 11.40 14.54
CA GLY A 11 7.90 10.21 15.22
C GLY A 11 7.57 9.07 14.25
N LEU A 12 6.79 9.35 13.21
CA LEU A 12 6.41 8.35 12.20
C LEU A 12 7.61 7.76 11.44
N LEU A 13 8.64 8.56 11.18
CA LEU A 13 9.84 8.14 10.44
C LEU A 13 10.96 7.59 11.34
N THR A 14 10.82 7.66 12.67
CA THR A 14 11.83 7.16 13.62
C THR A 14 11.28 6.09 14.57
N ASP A 15 9.97 5.85 14.57
CA ASP A 15 9.35 4.79 15.33
C ASP A 15 9.88 3.43 14.87
N ARG A 16 10.50 2.70 15.80
CA ARG A 16 11.15 1.41 15.51
C ARG A 16 10.17 0.37 15.00
N SER A 17 8.93 0.37 15.51
CA SER A 17 7.90 -0.57 15.08
C SER A 17 7.47 -0.28 13.66
N ILE A 18 7.16 0.98 13.33
CA ILE A 18 6.76 1.36 11.97
C ILE A 18 7.91 1.15 10.99
N LEU A 19 9.16 1.46 11.36
CA LEU A 19 10.33 1.18 10.52
C LEU A 19 10.55 -0.31 10.30
N PHE A 20 10.44 -1.13 11.34
CA PHE A 20 10.56 -2.59 11.19
C PHE A 20 9.49 -3.14 10.25
N TRP A 21 8.23 -2.78 10.49
CA TRP A 21 7.09 -3.29 9.73
C TRP A 21 6.96 -2.67 8.33
N GLY A 22 7.41 -1.43 8.13
CA GLY A 22 7.34 -0.73 6.86
C GLY A 22 8.56 -0.90 5.96
N LEU A 23 9.76 -1.11 6.53
CA LEU A 23 11.01 -1.31 5.76
C LEU A 23 11.53 -2.73 5.85
N VAL A 24 11.79 -3.25 7.05
CA VAL A 24 12.46 -4.57 7.20
C VAL A 24 11.55 -5.70 6.70
N PHE A 25 10.28 -5.67 7.07
CA PHE A 25 9.28 -6.63 6.59
C PHE A 25 9.09 -6.53 5.07
N THR A 26 9.03 -5.31 4.53
CA THR A 26 8.97 -5.08 3.08
C THR A 26 10.21 -5.60 2.37
N LEU A 27 11.40 -5.33 2.90
CA LEU A 27 12.67 -5.81 2.37
C LEU A 27 12.71 -7.33 2.31
N PHE A 28 12.28 -8.02 3.38
CA PHE A 28 12.19 -9.48 3.38
C PHE A 28 11.36 -10.01 2.21
N TRP A 29 10.18 -9.44 1.98
CA TRP A 29 9.30 -9.84 0.88
C TRP A 29 9.84 -9.49 -0.50
N VAL A 30 10.49 -8.33 -0.64
CA VAL A 30 11.21 -7.95 -1.86
C VAL A 30 12.34 -8.94 -2.16
N LEU A 31 13.11 -9.35 -1.16
CA LEU A 31 14.16 -10.35 -1.34
C LEU A 31 13.60 -11.74 -1.67
N MET A 32 12.46 -12.12 -1.10
CA MET A 32 11.79 -13.37 -1.45
C MET A 32 11.29 -13.38 -2.89
N TRP A 33 10.64 -12.31 -3.34
CA TRP A 33 10.19 -12.17 -4.72
C TRP A 33 11.39 -12.16 -5.68
N ILE A 34 12.22 -11.14 -5.49
CA ILE A 34 13.66 -11.08 -5.62
C ILE A 34 14.32 -12.36 -6.11
N TYR A 35 14.76 -13.13 -5.12
CA TYR A 35 15.72 -14.23 -5.19
C TYR A 35 15.08 -15.62 -5.20
N ALA A 36 13.91 -15.79 -4.56
CA ALA A 36 13.29 -17.11 -4.41
C ALA A 36 12.24 -17.39 -5.50
N PHE A 37 11.38 -16.41 -5.82
CA PHE A 37 10.26 -16.62 -6.74
C PHE A 37 10.61 -16.35 -8.20
N THR A 38 11.48 -15.37 -8.48
CA THR A 38 11.97 -15.17 -9.84
C THR A 38 12.97 -16.27 -10.18
N ARG A 39 12.60 -17.23 -11.03
CA ARG A 39 13.53 -18.25 -11.55
C ARG A 39 13.62 -18.10 -13.05
N ILE A 40 14.85 -17.97 -13.54
CA ILE A 40 15.16 -17.89 -14.96
C ILE A 40 16.00 -19.13 -15.24
N GLU A 41 15.35 -20.20 -15.65
CA GLU A 41 15.96 -21.49 -15.96
C GLU A 41 16.14 -21.58 -17.48
N GLY A 42 17.39 -21.65 -17.96
CA GLY A 42 17.72 -21.76 -19.38
C GLY A 42 18.79 -20.76 -19.86
N PRO A 43 19.17 -20.80 -21.16
CA PRO A 43 20.00 -19.76 -21.74
C PRO A 43 19.31 -18.41 -21.61
N LEU A 44 20.06 -17.38 -21.21
CA LEU A 44 19.53 -16.02 -21.06
C LEU A 44 18.95 -15.57 -22.41
N PRO A 45 17.70 -15.05 -22.42
CA PRO A 45 17.12 -14.48 -23.63
C PRO A 45 17.95 -13.27 -24.09
N PRO A 46 17.74 -12.78 -25.33
CA PRO A 46 18.38 -11.57 -25.81
C PRO A 46 18.24 -10.41 -24.79
N PRO A 47 19.24 -9.53 -24.67
CA PRO A 47 19.27 -8.50 -23.61
C PRO A 47 18.01 -7.64 -23.54
N GLU A 48 17.42 -7.29 -24.69
CA GLU A 48 16.20 -6.48 -24.79
C GLU A 48 14.99 -7.19 -24.17
N VAL A 49 14.78 -8.46 -24.55
CA VAL A 49 13.70 -9.31 -24.01
C VAL A 49 13.93 -9.58 -22.52
N PHE A 50 15.19 -9.75 -22.11
CA PHE A 50 15.54 -9.95 -20.71
C PHE A 50 15.19 -8.75 -19.84
N GLU A 51 15.50 -7.54 -20.30
CA GLU A 51 15.15 -6.30 -19.58
C GLU A 51 13.63 -6.16 -19.45
N GLU A 52 12.88 -6.44 -20.52
CA GLU A 52 11.41 -6.37 -20.51
C GLU A 52 10.79 -7.37 -19.51
N ILE A 53 11.29 -8.61 -19.48
CA ILE A 53 10.87 -9.63 -18.50
C ILE A 53 11.13 -9.13 -17.08
N LEU A 54 12.30 -8.56 -16.81
CA LEU A 54 12.62 -8.02 -15.50
C LEU A 54 11.75 -6.80 -15.15
N ARG A 55 11.42 -5.95 -16.12
CA ARG A 55 10.52 -4.80 -15.95
C ARG A 55 9.12 -5.23 -15.56
N VAL A 56 8.57 -6.22 -16.25
CA VAL A 56 7.25 -6.78 -15.91
C VAL A 56 7.29 -7.47 -14.54
N ASN A 57 8.33 -8.25 -14.25
CA ASN A 57 8.46 -8.92 -12.96
C ASN A 57 8.60 -7.93 -11.79
N THR A 58 9.37 -6.85 -11.97
CA THR A 58 9.51 -5.78 -10.97
C THR A 58 8.22 -4.97 -10.82
N ALA A 59 7.46 -4.78 -11.89
CA ALA A 59 6.14 -4.15 -11.83
C ALA A 59 5.14 -4.95 -10.99
N LEU A 60 5.10 -6.28 -11.16
CA LEU A 60 4.30 -7.17 -10.31
C LEU A 60 4.77 -7.09 -8.85
N ALA A 61 6.08 -7.12 -8.60
CA ALA A 61 6.64 -6.97 -7.26
C ALA A 61 6.22 -5.64 -6.61
N LEU A 62 6.38 -4.52 -7.32
CA LEU A 62 6.01 -3.18 -6.85
C LEU A 62 4.53 -3.07 -6.52
N SER A 63 3.67 -3.66 -7.34
CA SER A 63 2.23 -3.65 -7.11
C SER A 63 1.84 -4.44 -5.86
N TYR A 64 2.13 -5.74 -5.85
CA TYR A 64 1.61 -6.65 -4.83
C TYR A 64 2.40 -6.58 -3.51
N LEU A 65 3.73 -6.48 -3.54
CA LEU A 65 4.53 -6.29 -2.33
C LEU A 65 4.42 -4.85 -1.83
N GLY A 66 4.32 -3.87 -2.73
CA GLY A 66 4.06 -2.49 -2.35
C GLY A 66 2.73 -2.35 -1.61
N ALA A 67 1.68 -3.04 -2.05
CA ALA A 67 0.40 -3.08 -1.33
C ALA A 67 0.52 -3.72 0.07
N LEU A 68 1.27 -4.83 0.21
CA LEU A 68 1.55 -5.43 1.52
C LEU A 68 2.32 -4.48 2.44
N ALA A 69 3.35 -3.80 1.91
CA ALA A 69 4.12 -2.79 2.61
C ALA A 69 3.23 -1.63 3.08
N MET A 70 2.38 -1.11 2.19
CA MET A 70 1.44 -0.05 2.51
C MET A 70 0.40 -0.48 3.55
N GLY A 71 -0.06 -1.74 3.52
CA GLY A 71 -0.95 -2.31 4.53
C GLY A 71 -0.31 -2.35 5.91
N SER A 72 0.95 -2.77 5.96
CA SER A 72 1.77 -2.78 7.18
C SER A 72 1.97 -1.37 7.77
N VAL A 73 2.36 -0.41 6.92
CA VAL A 73 2.53 1.01 7.30
C VAL A 73 1.20 1.60 7.78
N ALA A 74 0.09 1.31 7.09
CA ALA A 74 -1.23 1.81 7.46
C ALA A 74 -1.66 1.40 8.88
N ILE A 75 -1.37 0.15 9.29
CA ILE A 75 -1.63 -0.35 10.64
C ILE A 75 -0.86 0.45 11.67
N GLY A 76 0.45 0.68 11.44
CA GLY A 76 1.29 1.50 12.31
C GLY A 76 0.78 2.94 12.43
N LEU A 77 0.46 3.56 11.29
CA LEU A 77 -0.07 4.93 11.25
C LEU A 77 -1.37 5.07 12.04
N ALA A 78 -2.31 4.14 11.85
CA ALA A 78 -3.57 4.15 12.58
C ALA A 78 -3.35 3.99 14.09
N ALA A 79 -2.52 3.03 14.52
CA ALA A 79 -2.22 2.80 15.93
C ALA A 79 -1.70 4.08 16.64
N THR A 80 -0.82 4.84 15.99
CA THR A 80 -0.32 6.10 16.57
C THR A 80 -1.39 7.19 16.70
N ALA A 81 -2.39 7.21 15.80
CA ALA A 81 -3.47 8.20 15.84
C ALA A 81 -4.44 7.95 17.00
N PHE A 82 -4.60 6.69 17.45
CA PHE A 82 -5.39 6.35 18.63
C PHE A 82 -4.65 6.59 19.93
N ALA A 83 -3.37 6.18 20.00
CA ALA A 83 -2.54 6.41 21.17
C ALA A 83 -2.40 7.91 21.49
N SER A 84 -2.40 8.78 20.47
CA SER A 84 -2.35 10.22 20.69
C SER A 84 -3.71 10.85 21.06
N SER A 85 -4.84 10.16 20.87
CA SER A 85 -6.20 10.74 20.97
C SER A 85 -6.51 11.40 22.32
N SER A 86 -6.06 10.83 23.43
CA SER A 86 -6.19 11.43 24.77
C SER A 86 -5.32 12.68 24.92
N ALA A 87 -4.09 12.65 24.40
CA ALA A 87 -3.18 13.79 24.38
C ALA A 87 -3.70 14.94 23.49
N VAL A 88 -4.52 14.67 22.48
CA VAL A 88 -5.16 15.70 21.65
C VAL A 88 -6.14 16.55 22.46
N ALA A 89 -6.93 15.93 23.34
CA ALA A 89 -7.87 16.67 24.19
C ALA A 89 -7.14 17.66 25.11
N PHE A 90 -5.97 17.26 25.64
CA PHE A 90 -5.10 18.16 26.38
C PHE A 90 -4.43 19.21 25.49
N ALA A 91 -3.84 18.81 24.36
CA ALA A 91 -3.15 19.72 23.44
C ALA A 91 -4.09 20.80 22.89
N THR A 92 -5.31 20.44 22.49
CA THR A 92 -6.31 21.38 21.97
C THR A 92 -6.89 22.30 23.04
N ARG A 93 -6.88 21.90 24.32
CA ARG A 93 -7.35 22.71 25.44
C ARG A 93 -6.30 23.69 25.97
N PHE A 94 -5.02 23.29 25.94
CA PHE A 94 -3.92 24.05 26.55
C PHE A 94 -2.98 24.72 25.54
N THR A 95 -3.21 24.56 24.23
CA THR A 95 -2.40 25.20 23.18
C THR A 95 -3.27 25.90 22.12
N LYS A 96 -2.65 26.61 21.17
CA LYS A 96 -3.33 27.24 20.03
C LYS A 96 -3.74 26.24 18.93
N LEU A 97 -3.64 24.94 19.16
CA LEU A 97 -3.98 23.90 18.19
C LEU A 97 -5.50 23.68 18.18
N THR A 98 -6.17 24.02 17.08
CA THR A 98 -7.60 23.73 16.93
C THR A 98 -7.81 22.26 16.52
N PRO A 99 -8.95 21.63 16.86
CA PRO A 99 -9.24 20.23 16.48
C PRO A 99 -9.19 19.99 14.97
N THR A 100 -9.64 20.96 14.17
CA THR A 100 -9.59 20.91 12.70
C THR A 100 -8.15 20.94 12.19
N LYS A 101 -7.31 21.82 12.74
CA LYS A 101 -5.89 21.92 12.37
C LYS A 101 -5.11 20.66 12.75
N TYR A 102 -5.42 20.06 13.91
CA TYR A 102 -4.86 18.77 14.31
C TYR A 102 -5.18 17.66 13.30
N LEU A 103 -6.45 17.51 12.89
CA LEU A 103 -6.86 16.46 11.95
C LEU A 103 -6.21 16.61 10.58
N VAL A 104 -6.11 17.85 10.08
CA VAL A 104 -5.44 18.13 8.80
C VAL A 104 -3.94 17.83 8.91
N GLU A 105 -3.28 18.28 9.98
CA GLU A 105 -1.84 18.05 10.15
C GLU A 105 -1.50 16.56 10.38
N ASP A 106 -2.34 15.82 11.10
CA ASP A 106 -2.21 14.37 11.29
C ASP A 106 -2.37 13.61 9.97
N PHE A 107 -3.39 13.97 9.17
CA PHE A 107 -3.58 13.39 7.85
C PHE A 107 -2.41 13.70 6.91
N MET A 108 -1.96 14.95 6.86
CA MET A 108 -0.81 15.36 6.03
C MET A 108 0.47 14.65 6.46
N ALA A 109 0.72 14.49 7.77
CA ALA A 109 1.86 13.71 8.26
C ALA A 109 1.81 12.25 7.81
N GLY A 110 0.61 11.64 7.86
CA GLY A 110 0.38 10.28 7.37
C GLY A 110 0.65 10.15 5.86
N VAL A 111 0.15 11.08 5.05
CA VAL A 111 0.40 11.10 3.60
C VAL A 111 1.89 11.21 3.29
N VAL A 112 2.62 12.12 3.95
CA VAL A 112 4.07 12.27 3.75
C VAL A 112 4.81 10.99 4.15
N ALA A 113 4.43 10.35 5.25
CA ALA A 113 5.01 9.07 5.65
C ALA A 113 4.74 7.98 4.61
N VAL A 114 3.50 7.84 4.13
CA VAL A 114 3.14 6.90 3.06
C VAL A 114 3.99 7.10 1.81
N VAL A 115 4.16 8.35 1.36
CA VAL A 115 5.01 8.67 0.20
C VAL A 115 6.47 8.27 0.45
N ALA A 116 7.00 8.54 1.64
CA ALA A 116 8.37 8.13 2.00
C ALA A 116 8.54 6.60 1.96
N TYR A 117 7.59 5.84 2.50
CA TYR A 117 7.62 4.37 2.43
C TYR A 117 7.41 3.84 1.00
N ALA A 118 6.59 4.50 0.17
CA ALA A 118 6.43 4.14 -1.23
C ALA A 118 7.74 4.33 -2.01
N LEU A 119 8.44 5.45 -1.81
CA LEU A 119 9.76 5.70 -2.39
C LEU A 119 10.79 4.67 -1.91
N ALA A 120 10.78 4.33 -0.62
CA ALA A 120 11.65 3.29 -0.09
C ALA A 120 11.35 1.92 -0.72
N CYS A 121 10.08 1.58 -0.92
CA CYS A 121 9.68 0.34 -1.62
C CYS A 121 10.21 0.28 -3.05
N VAL A 122 10.05 1.38 -3.82
CA VAL A 122 10.62 1.47 -5.17
C VAL A 122 12.14 1.29 -5.15
N ALA A 123 12.84 2.00 -4.27
CA ALA A 123 14.29 1.89 -4.14
C ALA A 123 14.74 0.47 -3.77
N MET A 124 14.03 -0.20 -2.85
CA MET A 124 14.33 -1.58 -2.44
C MET A 124 14.16 -2.56 -3.61
N VAL A 125 13.09 -2.45 -4.40
CA VAL A 125 12.87 -3.35 -5.56
C VAL A 125 13.94 -3.12 -6.62
N VAL A 126 14.23 -1.86 -6.98
CA VAL A 126 15.26 -1.54 -7.98
C VAL A 126 16.64 -2.04 -7.52
N ALA A 127 16.99 -1.78 -6.26
CA ALA A 127 18.28 -2.22 -5.70
C ALA A 127 18.40 -3.74 -5.64
N ALA A 128 17.35 -4.47 -5.24
CA ALA A 128 17.37 -5.92 -5.18
C ALA A 128 17.47 -6.56 -6.57
N THR A 129 16.77 -6.02 -7.56
CA THR A 129 16.86 -6.46 -8.96
C THR A 129 18.25 -6.24 -9.52
N TYR A 130 18.83 -5.05 -9.31
CA TYR A 130 20.19 -4.76 -9.73
C TYR A 130 21.21 -5.68 -9.05
N ALA A 131 21.08 -5.90 -7.73
CA ALA A 131 21.98 -6.77 -6.98
C ALA A 131 21.93 -8.24 -7.43
N ARG A 132 20.79 -8.71 -7.94
CA ARG A 132 20.65 -10.09 -8.42
C ARG A 132 21.04 -10.28 -9.88
N PHE A 133 20.61 -9.38 -10.75
CA PHE A 133 20.68 -9.56 -12.21
C PHE A 133 21.68 -8.63 -12.90
N GLY A 134 22.23 -7.64 -12.19
CA GLY A 134 23.18 -6.65 -12.75
C GLY A 134 22.55 -5.61 -13.68
N VAL A 135 21.23 -5.64 -13.87
CA VAL A 135 20.48 -4.73 -14.75
C VAL A 135 19.69 -3.75 -13.89
N ILE A 136 19.84 -2.46 -14.17
CA ILE A 136 19.03 -1.42 -13.55
C ILE A 136 17.72 -1.34 -14.31
N VAL A 137 16.63 -1.73 -13.63
CA VAL A 137 15.29 -1.69 -14.18
C VAL A 137 14.52 -0.59 -13.47
N LEU A 138 14.22 0.49 -14.18
CA LEU A 138 13.42 1.59 -13.67
C LEU A 138 11.96 1.42 -14.14
N PRO A 139 10.98 1.82 -13.32
CA PRO A 139 9.59 1.88 -13.76
C PRO A 139 9.45 2.85 -14.95
N GLU A 140 8.56 2.55 -15.89
CA GLU A 140 8.33 3.45 -17.04
C GLU A 140 7.84 4.82 -16.61
N SER A 141 6.93 4.86 -15.64
CA SER A 141 6.41 6.09 -15.06
C SER A 141 6.62 6.12 -13.54
N PRO A 142 7.83 6.46 -13.05
CA PRO A 142 8.15 6.44 -11.61
C PRO A 142 7.20 7.33 -10.79
N ALA A 143 6.83 8.49 -11.32
CA ALA A 143 5.90 9.40 -10.67
C ALA A 143 4.51 8.79 -10.49
N LEU A 144 3.98 8.10 -11.51
CA LEU A 144 2.68 7.42 -11.44
C LEU A 144 2.72 6.24 -10.48
N VAL A 145 3.80 5.46 -10.48
CA VAL A 145 3.98 4.34 -9.53
C VAL A 145 3.94 4.84 -8.09
N VAL A 146 4.69 5.91 -7.78
CA VAL A 146 4.67 6.51 -6.44
C VAL A 146 3.29 7.07 -6.11
N ALA A 147 2.61 7.72 -7.05
CA ALA A 147 1.27 8.25 -6.85
C ALA A 147 0.25 7.14 -6.56
N TYR A 148 0.27 6.04 -7.31
CA TYR A 148 -0.65 4.91 -7.12
C TYR A 148 -0.33 4.11 -5.85
N LEU A 149 0.95 3.92 -5.51
CA LEU A 149 1.34 3.37 -4.21
C LEU A 149 0.90 4.26 -3.05
N ALA A 150 1.00 5.58 -3.20
CA ALA A 150 0.51 6.51 -2.19
C ALA A 150 -1.01 6.44 -2.03
N LEU A 151 -1.77 6.36 -3.14
CA LEU A 151 -3.21 6.11 -3.09
C LEU A 151 -3.54 4.78 -2.41
N CYS A 152 -2.75 3.73 -2.65
CA CYS A 152 -2.89 2.44 -1.99
C CYS A 152 -2.71 2.58 -0.47
N GLY A 153 -1.65 3.26 -0.04
CA GLY A 153 -1.41 3.56 1.37
C GLY A 153 -2.48 4.42 2.01
N ILE A 154 -3.02 5.42 1.31
CA ILE A 154 -4.12 6.28 1.80
C ILE A 154 -5.40 5.45 1.99
N LEU A 155 -5.75 4.61 1.03
CA LEU A 155 -6.93 3.74 1.13
C LEU A 155 -6.79 2.77 2.30
N LEU A 156 -5.64 2.12 2.43
CA LEU A 156 -5.35 1.18 3.53
C LEU A 156 -5.29 1.89 4.88
N TYR A 157 -4.80 3.13 4.94
CA TYR A 157 -4.83 3.98 6.13
C TYR A 157 -6.25 4.25 6.60
N TRP A 158 -7.16 4.64 5.68
CA TRP A 158 -8.56 4.86 6.02
C TRP A 158 -9.25 3.58 6.47
N LEU A 159 -8.94 2.45 5.84
CA LEU A 159 -9.43 1.14 6.29
C LEU A 159 -8.94 0.81 7.70
N SER A 160 -7.64 0.99 7.97
CA SER A 160 -7.05 0.73 9.28
C SER A 160 -7.66 1.64 10.36
N ARG A 161 -7.89 2.90 10.03
CA ARG A 161 -8.56 3.88 10.91
C ARG A 161 -10.01 3.49 11.18
N ALA A 162 -10.77 3.07 10.16
CA ALA A 162 -12.15 2.61 10.32
C ALA A 162 -12.23 1.37 11.23
N VAL A 163 -11.33 0.41 11.01
CA VAL A 163 -11.21 -0.81 11.82
C VAL A 163 -10.95 -0.49 13.29
N ALA A 164 -9.94 0.34 13.56
CA ALA A 164 -9.57 0.65 14.93
C ALA A 164 -10.65 1.49 15.64
N LEU A 165 -11.33 2.40 14.93
CA LEU A 165 -12.51 3.09 15.47
C LEU A 165 -13.67 2.13 15.75
N ALA A 166 -13.90 1.14 14.88
CA ALA A 166 -14.95 0.14 15.08
C ALA A 166 -14.65 -0.70 16.33
N MET A 167 -13.39 -1.09 16.54
CA MET A 167 -12.93 -1.80 17.74
C MET A 167 -13.22 -1.00 19.01
N LEU A 168 -12.94 0.30 19.00
CA LEU A 168 -13.23 1.19 20.13
C LEU A 168 -14.74 1.36 20.35
N ALA A 169 -15.52 1.53 19.28
CA ALA A 169 -16.97 1.64 19.36
C ALA A 169 -17.62 0.36 19.92
N LEU A 170 -17.01 -0.80 19.69
CA LEU A 170 -17.42 -2.10 20.24
C LEU A 170 -16.90 -2.37 21.66
N GLY A 171 -16.11 -1.47 22.24
CA GLY A 171 -15.48 -1.68 23.55
C GLY A 171 -14.45 -2.82 23.58
N LYS A 172 -13.91 -3.19 22.42
CA LYS A 172 -12.92 -4.28 22.27
C LYS A 172 -11.64 -3.74 21.62
N PRO A 173 -10.83 -2.93 22.33
CA PRO A 173 -9.63 -2.30 21.77
C PRO A 173 -8.54 -3.30 21.37
N ARG A 174 -8.65 -4.58 21.77
CA ARG A 174 -7.61 -5.62 21.65
C ARG A 174 -8.05 -6.82 20.81
N LEU A 175 -8.32 -6.58 19.52
CA LEU A 175 -8.54 -7.63 18.53
C LEU A 175 -7.42 -7.58 17.48
N PRO A 176 -6.26 -8.22 17.75
CA PRO A 176 -5.09 -8.13 16.87
C PRO A 176 -5.40 -8.62 15.45
N LEU A 177 -6.23 -9.67 15.31
CA LEU A 177 -6.69 -10.16 14.00
C LEU A 177 -7.42 -9.10 13.20
N LEU A 178 -8.26 -8.29 13.84
CA LEU A 178 -9.02 -7.27 13.14
C LEU A 178 -8.11 -6.11 12.72
N GLN A 179 -7.11 -5.75 13.54
CA GLN A 179 -6.09 -4.75 13.17
C GLN A 179 -5.28 -5.16 11.93
N MET A 180 -5.12 -6.46 11.67
CA MET A 180 -4.44 -6.98 10.48
C MET A 180 -5.27 -6.94 9.20
N LEU A 181 -6.53 -6.49 9.25
CA LEU A 181 -7.43 -6.44 8.09
C LEU A 181 -6.84 -5.71 6.87
N PRO A 182 -6.14 -4.55 7.01
CA PRO A 182 -5.50 -3.89 5.86
C PRO A 182 -4.46 -4.79 5.17
N LEU A 183 -3.67 -5.53 5.96
CA LEU A 183 -2.67 -6.47 5.46
C LEU A 183 -3.35 -7.70 4.81
N PHE A 184 -4.39 -8.24 5.45
CA PHE A 184 -5.16 -9.36 4.87
C PHE A 184 -5.82 -8.98 3.56
N LEU A 185 -6.34 -7.76 3.44
CA LEU A 185 -6.92 -7.28 2.19
C LEU A 185 -5.86 -7.16 1.09
N ALA A 186 -4.68 -6.62 1.40
CA ALA A 186 -3.55 -6.59 0.46
C ALA A 186 -3.12 -8.02 0.04
N LEU A 187 -3.07 -8.95 0.98
CA LEU A 187 -2.76 -10.36 0.70
C LEU A 187 -3.84 -11.04 -0.13
N LEU A 188 -5.12 -10.82 0.15
CA LEU A 188 -6.22 -11.44 -0.58
C LEU A 188 -6.23 -10.99 -2.04
N ASN A 189 -5.79 -9.77 -2.31
CA ASN A 189 -5.63 -9.28 -3.68
C ASN A 189 -4.49 -9.97 -4.43
N TYR A 190 -3.56 -10.71 -3.80
CA TYR A 190 -2.63 -11.59 -4.55
C TYR A 190 -3.35 -12.59 -5.43
N ALA A 191 -4.57 -13.00 -5.05
CA ALA A 191 -5.35 -13.93 -5.86
C ALA A 191 -5.58 -13.40 -7.29
N THR A 192 -5.57 -12.08 -7.50
CA THR A 192 -5.71 -11.48 -8.84
C THR A 192 -4.48 -11.66 -9.73
N LEU A 193 -3.37 -12.20 -9.22
CA LEU A 193 -2.29 -12.70 -10.07
C LEU A 193 -2.76 -13.92 -10.89
N TRP A 194 -3.61 -14.78 -10.34
CA TRP A 194 -4.03 -16.03 -10.99
C TRP A 194 -5.50 -16.02 -11.43
N LEU A 195 -6.32 -15.16 -10.84
CA LEU A 195 -7.74 -15.05 -11.13
C LEU A 195 -8.02 -13.76 -11.89
N ASP A 196 -8.70 -13.89 -13.03
CA ASP A 196 -9.31 -12.77 -13.71
C ASP A 196 -10.74 -12.56 -13.20
N LEU A 197 -11.05 -11.33 -12.80
CA LEU A 197 -12.34 -10.95 -12.21
C LEU A 197 -13.26 -10.25 -13.22
N GLY A 198 -12.77 -9.92 -14.41
CA GLY A 198 -13.49 -9.08 -15.37
C GLY A 198 -14.01 -7.80 -14.72
N ASP A 199 -15.24 -7.42 -15.04
CA ASP A 199 -15.87 -6.20 -14.50
C ASP A 199 -16.07 -6.21 -12.97
N LYS A 200 -16.02 -7.37 -12.31
CA LYS A 200 -16.14 -7.46 -10.85
C LYS A 200 -14.92 -6.90 -10.15
N VAL A 201 -13.81 -6.70 -10.85
CA VAL A 201 -12.58 -6.12 -10.29
C VAL A 201 -12.84 -4.74 -9.67
N TYR A 202 -13.73 -3.93 -10.26
CA TYR A 202 -14.05 -2.58 -9.77
C TYR A 202 -14.81 -2.58 -8.44
N ALA A 203 -15.41 -3.71 -8.03
CA ALA A 203 -16.01 -3.83 -6.72
C ALA A 203 -14.97 -4.01 -5.61
N LEU A 204 -13.75 -4.46 -5.95
CA LEU A 204 -12.68 -4.65 -4.98
C LEU A 204 -11.92 -3.33 -4.76
N PRO A 205 -11.64 -2.95 -3.50
CA PRO A 205 -11.05 -1.65 -3.18
C PRO A 205 -9.59 -1.50 -3.63
N LEU A 206 -8.84 -2.60 -3.78
CA LEU A 206 -7.42 -2.58 -4.13
C LEU A 206 -7.13 -3.11 -5.54
N ALA A 207 -7.85 -4.13 -6.01
CA ALA A 207 -7.49 -4.83 -7.25
C ALA A 207 -7.31 -3.92 -8.48
N PRO A 208 -8.20 -2.95 -8.78
CA PRO A 208 -8.01 -2.05 -9.91
C PRO A 208 -6.75 -1.20 -9.76
N LEU A 209 -6.46 -0.74 -8.55
CA LEU A 209 -5.28 0.09 -8.27
C LEU A 209 -3.99 -0.71 -8.40
N LEU A 210 -3.97 -1.98 -7.99
CA LEU A 210 -2.82 -2.86 -8.17
C LEU A 210 -2.50 -3.05 -9.64
N SER A 211 -3.52 -3.23 -10.48
CA SER A 211 -3.36 -3.33 -11.93
C SER A 211 -2.79 -2.05 -12.55
N LEU A 212 -3.24 -0.87 -12.07
CA LEU A 212 -2.67 0.41 -12.49
C LEU A 212 -1.20 0.58 -12.08
N ILE A 213 -0.78 0.05 -10.93
CA ILE A 213 0.63 0.07 -10.51
C ILE A 213 1.47 -0.80 -11.45
N VAL A 214 0.98 -1.99 -11.82
CA VAL A 214 1.68 -2.86 -12.78
C VAL A 214 1.84 -2.10 -14.10
N SER A 215 0.76 -1.56 -14.64
CA SER A 215 0.76 -0.84 -15.91
C SER A 215 1.70 0.38 -15.89
N ALA A 216 1.67 1.20 -14.84
CA ALA A 216 2.56 2.36 -14.71
C ALA A 216 4.05 1.98 -14.58
N ALA A 217 4.34 0.79 -14.07
CA ALA A 217 5.71 0.31 -13.90
C ALA A 217 6.25 -0.41 -15.13
N SER A 218 5.42 -1.18 -15.84
CA SER A 218 5.84 -2.02 -16.96
C SER A 218 5.51 -1.47 -18.35
N GLY A 219 4.59 -0.52 -18.47
CA GLY A 219 4.06 -0.06 -19.76
C GLY A 219 2.96 -0.96 -20.35
N VAL A 220 2.71 -2.12 -19.74
CA VAL A 220 1.69 -3.07 -20.18
C VAL A 220 0.30 -2.50 -19.89
N GLU A 221 -0.67 -2.75 -20.76
CA GLU A 221 -2.05 -2.35 -20.50
C GLU A 221 -2.58 -2.99 -19.19
N PRO A 222 -3.30 -2.23 -18.37
CA PRO A 222 -3.78 -2.74 -17.10
C PRO A 222 -4.83 -3.85 -17.33
N ALA A 223 -4.67 -4.99 -16.67
CA ALA A 223 -5.59 -6.13 -16.75
C ALA A 223 -6.65 -6.10 -15.62
N THR A 224 -7.80 -6.73 -15.82
CA THR A 224 -8.78 -6.95 -14.74
C THR A 224 -8.37 -8.04 -13.73
N GLY A 225 -7.22 -8.68 -13.95
CA GLY A 225 -6.63 -9.72 -13.12
C GLY A 225 -5.89 -10.74 -13.98
N GLY A 226 -5.61 -11.91 -13.42
CA GLY A 226 -5.05 -13.05 -14.14
C GLY A 226 -3.69 -12.78 -14.80
N TRP A 227 -2.84 -11.91 -14.23
CA TRP A 227 -1.51 -11.59 -14.79
C TRP A 227 -0.65 -12.83 -15.10
N LEU A 228 -0.79 -13.87 -14.28
CA LEU A 228 -0.10 -15.16 -14.39
C LEU A 228 -1.04 -16.28 -14.86
N ALA A 229 -2.34 -15.99 -15.06
CA ALA A 229 -3.31 -16.96 -15.52
C ALA A 229 -2.93 -17.44 -16.92
N GLU A 230 -2.90 -18.76 -17.12
CA GLU A 230 -2.59 -19.38 -18.42
C GLU A 230 -1.23 -18.93 -19.02
N GLY A 231 -0.36 -18.28 -18.24
CA GLY A 231 0.94 -17.78 -18.67
C GLY A 231 0.92 -16.84 -19.89
N TRP A 232 -0.17 -16.12 -20.17
CA TRP A 232 -0.27 -15.25 -21.36
C TRP A 232 0.82 -14.17 -21.37
N LEU A 233 1.11 -13.60 -20.21
CA LEU A 233 2.10 -12.53 -20.02
C LEU A 233 3.51 -13.01 -20.42
N TRP A 234 3.96 -14.11 -19.84
CA TRP A 234 5.27 -14.68 -20.13
C TRP A 234 5.38 -15.23 -21.55
N ARG A 235 4.30 -15.80 -22.10
CA ARG A 235 4.27 -16.26 -23.49
C ARG A 235 4.41 -15.11 -24.49
N SER A 236 3.82 -13.95 -24.20
CA SER A 236 3.92 -12.76 -25.06
C SER A 236 5.33 -12.16 -25.03
N LEU A 237 5.88 -12.01 -23.83
CA LEU A 237 7.27 -11.55 -23.62
C LEU A 237 8.29 -12.48 -24.26
N ALA A 238 8.13 -13.80 -24.14
CA ALA A 238 9.03 -14.77 -24.78
C ALA A 238 9.02 -14.70 -26.31
N ARG A 239 7.95 -14.15 -26.91
CA ARG A 239 7.84 -13.92 -28.35
C ARG A 239 8.33 -12.52 -28.78
N GLY A 240 8.70 -11.66 -27.82
CA GLY A 240 9.05 -10.27 -28.08
C GLY A 240 7.86 -9.44 -28.58
N VAL A 241 6.63 -9.81 -28.20
CA VAL A 241 5.41 -9.10 -28.56
C VAL A 241 4.88 -8.38 -27.32
N ALA A 242 4.46 -7.13 -27.51
CA ALA A 242 3.82 -6.34 -26.46
C ALA A 242 2.67 -7.14 -25.82
N PRO A 243 2.66 -7.33 -24.48
CA PRO A 243 1.62 -8.13 -23.84
C PRO A 243 0.27 -7.41 -23.89
N GLU A 244 -0.73 -8.06 -24.47
CA GLU A 244 -2.12 -7.58 -24.44
C GLU A 244 -2.95 -8.43 -23.46
N PRO A 245 -3.59 -7.81 -22.45
CA PRO A 245 -4.38 -8.54 -21.48
C PRO A 245 -5.67 -9.06 -22.12
N PRO A 246 -6.16 -10.26 -21.72
CA PRO A 246 -7.43 -10.80 -22.22
C PRO A 246 -8.63 -9.88 -21.95
N ASN A 247 -8.60 -9.20 -20.80
CA ASN A 247 -9.60 -8.23 -20.37
C ASN A 247 -8.90 -6.97 -19.87
N ALA A 248 -9.05 -5.89 -20.63
CA ALA A 248 -8.46 -4.60 -20.30
C ALA A 248 -9.26 -3.87 -19.22
N LEU A 249 -8.55 -3.30 -18.26
CA LEU A 249 -9.07 -2.45 -17.21
C LEU A 249 -9.09 -1.00 -17.70
N SER A 250 -10.22 -0.32 -17.54
CA SER A 250 -10.29 1.12 -17.81
C SER A 250 -9.71 1.91 -16.64
N ALA A 251 -8.65 2.67 -16.91
CA ALA A 251 -7.97 3.47 -15.89
C ALA A 251 -8.88 4.52 -15.21
N PRO A 252 -9.76 5.26 -15.94
CA PRO A 252 -10.67 6.21 -15.31
C PRO A 252 -11.64 5.54 -14.32
N LEU A 253 -12.18 4.37 -14.67
CA LEU A 253 -13.11 3.65 -13.80
C LEU A 253 -12.39 3.05 -12.59
N ALA A 254 -11.15 2.59 -12.76
CA ALA A 254 -10.32 2.10 -11.67
C ALA A 254 -10.01 3.21 -10.64
N LEU A 255 -9.67 4.41 -11.11
CA LEU A 255 -9.46 5.58 -10.26
C LEU A 255 -10.78 6.03 -9.60
N ALA A 256 -11.89 6.03 -10.33
CA ALA A 256 -13.20 6.36 -9.79
C ALA A 256 -13.63 5.38 -8.67
N SER A 257 -13.42 4.08 -8.88
CA SER A 257 -13.68 3.04 -7.86
C SER A 257 -12.80 3.24 -6.62
N THR A 258 -11.50 3.48 -6.82
CA THR A 258 -10.55 3.73 -5.72
C THR A 258 -10.95 4.98 -4.92
N ALA A 259 -11.35 6.04 -5.61
CA ALA A 259 -11.83 7.27 -4.98
C ALA A 259 -13.14 7.03 -4.20
N ALA A 260 -14.10 6.29 -4.78
CA ALA A 260 -15.35 5.94 -4.12
C ALA A 260 -15.12 5.14 -2.82
N TRP A 261 -14.25 4.13 -2.86
CA TRP A 261 -13.87 3.36 -1.67
C TRP A 261 -13.17 4.20 -0.61
N THR A 262 -12.25 5.06 -1.03
CA THR A 262 -11.55 5.97 -0.11
C THR A 262 -12.52 6.92 0.59
N LEU A 263 -13.46 7.51 -0.15
CA LEU A 263 -14.49 8.38 0.40
C LEU A 263 -15.44 7.62 1.34
N ALA A 264 -15.84 6.40 0.98
CA ALA A 264 -16.68 5.55 1.82
C ALA A 264 -16.00 5.22 3.16
N LEU A 265 -14.73 4.81 3.13
CA LEU A 265 -13.95 4.51 4.34
C LEU A 265 -13.69 5.75 5.20
N ALA A 266 -13.46 6.91 4.56
CA ALA A 266 -13.35 8.18 5.26
C ALA A 266 -14.67 8.56 5.96
N ALA A 267 -15.80 8.43 5.27
CA ALA A 267 -17.13 8.68 5.83
C ALA A 267 -17.44 7.74 7.02
N VAL A 268 -17.16 6.44 6.87
CA VAL A 268 -17.30 5.46 7.95
C VAL A 268 -16.41 5.84 9.14
N SER A 269 -15.16 6.21 8.91
CA SER A 269 -14.25 6.67 9.97
C SER A 269 -14.80 7.91 10.68
N LEU A 270 -15.33 8.89 9.96
CA LEU A 270 -15.91 10.09 10.56
C LEU A 270 -17.16 9.78 11.40
N THR A 271 -18.03 8.87 10.93
CA THR A 271 -19.23 8.48 11.68
C THR A 271 -18.89 7.71 12.95
N LEU A 272 -17.90 6.79 12.89
CA LEU A 272 -17.45 6.04 14.06
C LEU A 272 -16.73 6.95 15.07
N ALA A 273 -15.90 7.89 14.61
CA ALA A 273 -15.21 8.84 15.48
C ALA A 273 -16.17 9.66 16.35
N ARG A 274 -17.38 9.97 15.87
CA ARG A 274 -18.41 10.66 16.65
C ARG A 274 -19.06 9.79 17.73
N LYS A 275 -18.98 8.45 17.60
CA LYS A 275 -19.60 7.48 18.51
C LYS A 275 -18.64 6.98 19.60
N VAL A 276 -17.34 7.09 19.38
CA VAL A 276 -16.31 6.64 20.33
C VAL A 276 -16.20 7.63 21.50
N LYS A 277 -16.34 7.13 22.73
CA LYS A 277 -16.00 7.87 23.95
C LYS A 277 -14.49 7.77 24.19
N GLY A 278 -13.88 8.82 24.74
CA GLY A 278 -12.44 8.82 25.05
C GLY A 278 -12.08 7.67 25.99
N VAL A 279 -11.16 6.82 25.56
CA VAL A 279 -10.66 5.67 26.35
C VAL A 279 -9.33 6.05 27.00
N ALA A 280 -9.16 5.75 28.28
CA ALA A 280 -7.91 6.03 29.00
C ALA A 280 -6.76 5.16 28.47
N LEU A 281 -5.54 5.70 28.44
CA LEU A 281 -4.33 4.99 27.98
C LEU A 281 -4.07 3.70 28.79
N GLU A 282 -4.55 3.65 30.03
CA GLU A 282 -4.47 2.52 30.95
C GLU A 282 -5.18 1.27 30.41
N GLU A 283 -6.28 1.44 29.65
CA GLU A 283 -6.97 0.32 28.99
C GLU A 283 -6.19 -0.23 27.79
N PHE A 284 -5.07 0.37 27.40
CA PHE A 284 -4.17 -0.12 26.35
C PHE A 284 -2.90 -0.80 26.89
N ALA A 285 -2.60 -0.71 28.19
CA ALA A 285 -1.43 -1.35 28.78
C ALA A 285 -1.67 -2.85 29.11
N PRO A 286 -0.72 -3.75 28.84
CA PRO A 286 -0.85 -5.15 29.22
C PRO A 286 -0.90 -5.26 30.75
N SER A 287 -1.93 -5.96 31.26
CA SER A 287 -1.98 -6.48 32.62
C SER A 287 -1.07 -7.70 32.75
#